data_AF-A0A2E3KZS6-F1
#
_entry.id   AF-A0A2E3KZS6-F1
#
_cell.length_a   1.000
_cell.length_b   1.000
_cell.length_c   1.000
_cell.angle_alpha   90.00
_cell.angle_beta   90.00
_cell.angle_gamma   90.00
#
_symmetry.space_group_name_H-M   'P 1'
#
loop_
_entity.id
_entity.type
_entity.pdbx_description
1 polymer ?
#
loop_
_entity_poly.entity_id
_entity_poly.type
_entity_poly.pdbx_seq_one_letter_code
_entity_poly.pdbx_strand_id
1 'polypeptide(L)'
;MIGCLKMTETDATTVLQAAEIDAGPLNPAYIRHVTDAIFTPGPVSDFVKSAFADGDRQIYSLDELLGALRGFFAQNLADNMRCADMGALDSEILVQARRLDEFERHVNIDVYRYRPDTKPNPDAVFWPKPTHAEIPRSLFDTLPFVNPVPLLDKQTPIGSAGSCFASEIAYYLQNQGFNYVVTEQHPRDGEIPESPARWGILFNTPSFTQLAEKAFGLRKMPHLAEYHQAGFWQDPFRENIPFASVEELDADRKPHIDACRAALEKCRVLIVTLGLNECWEFLADGTFASRNPKSKEHIALFRHRTLTVAENLSYLQRFLDVLRIHNPELTLIVSVSPVPFMATGLADEKHVVVANAHSKAVLRVVADEFIAANENVHYFPSYEMVMHCLENPWEADQRHIRRNAVNRIMSLFEQMFVVESA
;
A
#
# COMPACT_ATOMS: atom_id res chain seq x y z
N MET A 1 -34.51 9.83 18.26
CA MET A 1 -34.37 9.96 16.80
C MET A 1 -33.40 11.10 16.53
N ILE A 2 -32.12 10.79 16.40
CA ILE A 2 -31.12 11.79 16.02
C ILE A 2 -31.28 11.98 14.52
N GLY A 3 -31.84 13.12 14.13
CA GLY A 3 -31.95 13.53 12.75
C GLY A 3 -30.55 13.67 12.19
N CYS A 4 -30.13 12.71 11.37
CA CYS A 4 -28.99 12.87 10.50
C CYS A 4 -29.31 14.08 9.62
N LEU A 5 -28.58 15.17 9.81
CA LEU A 5 -28.47 16.24 8.82
C LEU A 5 -28.04 15.55 7.53
N LYS A 6 -29.00 15.24 6.65
CA LYS A 6 -28.73 15.05 5.24
C LYS A 6 -28.15 16.38 4.78
N MET A 7 -26.83 16.51 4.84
CA MET A 7 -26.15 17.34 3.87
C MET A 7 -26.65 16.83 2.54
N THR A 8 -27.52 17.61 1.90
CA THR A 8 -27.81 17.45 0.48
C THR A 8 -26.46 17.26 -0.19
N GLU A 9 -26.26 16.12 -0.85
CA GLU A 9 -25.05 15.85 -1.63
C GLU A 9 -24.93 16.97 -2.66
N THR A 10 -24.25 18.06 -2.30
CA THR A 10 -23.82 19.07 -3.25
C THR A 10 -22.88 18.34 -4.18
N ASP A 11 -23.26 18.22 -5.45
CA ASP A 11 -22.56 17.44 -6.45
C ASP A 11 -21.05 17.70 -6.37
N ALA A 12 -20.25 16.64 -6.50
CA ALA A 12 -18.79 16.76 -6.57
C ALA A 12 -18.34 17.67 -7.71
N THR A 13 -19.22 17.99 -8.68
CA THR A 13 -19.01 19.03 -9.69
C THR A 13 -18.97 20.45 -9.13
N THR A 14 -19.56 20.75 -7.98
CA THR A 14 -19.41 22.06 -7.31
C THR A 14 -17.97 22.30 -6.81
N VAL A 15 -17.16 21.24 -6.65
CA VAL A 15 -15.75 21.34 -6.25
C VAL A 15 -14.83 21.62 -7.46
N LEU A 16 -15.33 21.47 -8.69
CA LEU A 16 -14.48 21.52 -9.90
C LEU A 16 -14.95 22.37 -11.05
N GLN A 17 -16.24 22.63 -11.15
CA GLN A 17 -16.74 23.71 -11.97
C GLN A 17 -17.06 24.85 -11.02
N ALA A 18 -16.03 25.64 -10.70
CA ALA A 18 -16.25 27.08 -10.79
C ALA A 18 -16.58 27.34 -12.27
N ALA A 19 -17.80 27.02 -12.68
CA ALA A 19 -18.42 27.70 -13.79
C ALA A 19 -18.22 29.18 -13.49
N GLU A 20 -17.89 29.94 -14.53
CA GLU A 20 -17.94 31.39 -14.57
C GLU A 20 -19.38 31.86 -14.23
N ILE A 21 -19.80 31.66 -12.99
CA ILE A 21 -20.82 32.44 -12.37
C ILE A 21 -20.12 33.76 -12.14
N ASP A 22 -20.70 34.83 -12.68
CA ASP A 22 -20.29 36.22 -12.46
C ASP A 22 -20.37 36.52 -10.95
N ALA A 23 -19.38 36.03 -10.22
CA ALA A 23 -19.26 36.18 -8.80
C ALA A 23 -18.79 37.62 -8.61
N GLY A 24 -19.63 38.42 -7.94
CA GLY A 24 -19.23 39.75 -7.49
C GLY A 24 -17.90 39.71 -6.72
N PRO A 25 -17.34 40.88 -6.36
CA PRO A 25 -16.05 40.97 -5.72
C PRO A 25 -15.95 40.05 -4.49
N LEU A 26 -14.74 39.52 -4.26
CA LEU A 26 -14.42 38.69 -3.10
C LEU A 26 -14.92 39.36 -1.82
N ASN A 27 -15.57 38.56 -0.98
CA ASN A 27 -16.07 39.05 0.30
C ASN A 27 -14.89 39.61 1.13
N PRO A 28 -14.99 40.82 1.70
CA PRO A 28 -13.95 41.40 2.55
C PRO A 28 -13.47 40.47 3.68
N ALA A 29 -14.37 39.70 4.28
CA ALA A 29 -14.00 38.72 5.31
C ALA A 29 -13.10 37.60 4.74
N TYR A 30 -13.36 37.16 3.51
CA TYR A 30 -12.51 36.19 2.82
C TYR A 30 -11.11 36.75 2.56
N ILE A 31 -11.01 38.00 2.11
CA ILE A 31 -9.72 38.68 1.90
C ILE A 31 -8.93 38.75 3.22
N ARG A 32 -9.59 39.07 4.35
CA ARG A 32 -8.94 39.04 5.67
C ARG A 32 -8.47 37.65 6.04
N HIS A 33 -9.27 36.61 5.84
CA HIS A 33 -8.86 35.23 6.12
C HIS A 33 -7.64 34.78 5.30
N VAL A 34 -7.62 35.11 3.99
CA VAL A 34 -6.45 34.84 3.14
C VAL A 34 -5.24 35.61 3.65
N THR A 35 -5.41 36.89 4.00
CA THR A 35 -4.33 37.72 4.55
C THR A 35 -3.77 37.17 5.87
N ASP A 36 -4.64 36.73 6.78
CA ASP A 36 -4.27 36.11 8.05
C ASP A 36 -3.62 34.73 7.89
N ALA A 37 -3.98 34.00 6.82
CA ALA A 37 -3.34 32.73 6.48
C ALA A 37 -1.93 32.91 5.94
N ILE A 38 -1.66 34.02 5.23
CA ILE A 38 -0.36 34.30 4.63
C ILE A 38 0.57 34.97 5.67
N PHE A 39 0.15 36.11 6.22
CA PHE A 39 1.04 37.01 6.96
C PHE A 39 0.88 36.88 8.47
N THR A 40 1.95 37.14 9.22
CA THR A 40 1.83 37.28 10.68
C THR A 40 1.12 38.60 11.04
N PRO A 41 0.43 38.65 12.19
CA PRO A 41 -0.11 39.91 12.69
C PRO A 41 0.98 40.98 12.78
N GLY A 42 0.70 42.17 12.27
CA GLY A 42 1.68 43.25 12.21
C GLY A 42 1.42 44.22 11.04
N PRO A 43 2.32 45.20 10.84
CA PRO A 43 2.09 46.32 9.94
C PRO A 43 1.76 45.93 8.50
N VAL A 44 2.43 44.89 7.96
CA VAL A 44 2.17 44.39 6.60
C VAL A 44 0.78 43.76 6.50
N SER A 45 0.39 42.93 7.46
CA SER A 45 -0.94 42.29 7.49
C SER A 45 -2.05 43.34 7.65
N ASP A 46 -1.87 44.30 8.55
CA ASP A 46 -2.85 45.38 8.78
C ASP A 46 -2.99 46.29 7.56
N PHE A 47 -1.87 46.61 6.90
CA PHE A 47 -1.89 47.37 5.65
C PHE A 47 -2.63 46.61 4.56
N VAL A 48 -2.33 45.33 4.35
CA VAL A 48 -2.99 44.51 3.33
C VAL A 48 -4.49 44.44 3.59
N LYS A 49 -4.93 44.21 4.84
CA LYS A 49 -6.36 44.23 5.19
C LYS A 49 -6.99 45.58 4.90
N SER A 50 -6.35 46.68 5.31
CA SER A 50 -6.86 48.02 5.06
C SER A 50 -6.95 48.34 3.57
N ALA A 51 -5.98 47.89 2.76
CA ALA A 51 -5.89 48.21 1.35
C ALA A 51 -6.82 47.37 0.47
N PHE A 52 -7.02 46.09 0.82
CA PHE A 52 -7.72 45.13 -0.04
C PHE A 52 -9.04 44.61 0.54
N ALA A 53 -9.23 44.63 1.86
CA ALA A 53 -10.51 44.24 2.49
C ALA A 53 -11.38 45.45 2.88
N ASP A 54 -10.75 46.54 3.36
CA ASP A 54 -11.46 47.77 3.76
C ASP A 54 -11.43 48.88 2.71
N GLY A 55 -10.64 48.72 1.64
CA GLY A 55 -10.45 49.73 0.61
C GLY A 55 -11.55 49.72 -0.47
N ASP A 56 -11.57 50.77 -1.28
CA ASP A 56 -12.52 50.90 -2.41
C ASP A 56 -12.17 49.98 -3.60
N ARG A 57 -10.99 49.33 -3.57
CA ARG A 57 -10.53 48.43 -4.63
C ARG A 57 -11.31 47.12 -4.58
N GLN A 58 -12.09 46.85 -5.62
CA GLN A 58 -12.78 45.58 -5.81
C GLN A 58 -11.81 44.53 -6.37
N ILE A 59 -11.69 43.39 -5.70
CA ILE A 59 -10.90 42.24 -6.12
C ILE A 59 -11.87 41.11 -6.45
N TYR A 60 -11.78 40.53 -7.64
CA TYR A 60 -12.78 39.58 -8.15
C TYR A 60 -12.36 38.12 -8.04
N SER A 61 -11.06 37.84 -7.83
CA SER A 61 -10.57 36.46 -7.70
C SER A 61 -9.37 36.35 -6.76
N LEU A 62 -9.10 35.12 -6.31
CA LEU A 62 -7.90 34.82 -5.52
C LEU A 62 -6.64 35.13 -6.33
N ASP A 63 -6.64 34.82 -7.63
CA ASP A 63 -5.51 35.12 -8.53
C ASP A 63 -5.26 36.63 -8.65
N GLU A 64 -6.31 37.44 -8.69
CA GLU A 64 -6.20 38.90 -8.69
C GLU A 64 -5.65 39.41 -7.35
N LEU A 65 -6.13 38.88 -6.22
CA LEU A 65 -5.60 39.21 -4.89
C LEU A 65 -4.11 38.90 -4.80
N LEU A 66 -3.71 37.68 -5.16
CA LEU A 66 -2.31 37.24 -5.15
C LEU A 66 -1.46 38.07 -6.13
N GLY A 67 -1.99 38.40 -7.30
CA GLY A 67 -1.36 39.32 -8.25
C GLY A 67 -1.12 40.71 -7.67
N ALA A 68 -2.10 41.27 -6.96
CA ALA A 68 -1.97 42.56 -6.30
C ALA A 68 -0.95 42.54 -5.15
N LEU A 69 -0.92 41.46 -4.36
CA LEU A 69 0.07 41.24 -3.31
C LEU A 69 1.49 41.11 -3.89
N ARG A 70 1.66 40.35 -4.98
CA ARG A 70 2.95 40.27 -5.70
C ARG A 70 3.41 41.64 -6.15
N GLY A 71 2.51 42.46 -6.71
CA GLY A 71 2.81 43.84 -7.11
C GLY A 71 3.25 44.71 -5.92
N PHE A 72 2.55 44.61 -4.80
CA PHE A 72 2.91 45.30 -3.55
C PHE A 72 4.33 44.92 -3.10
N PHE A 73 4.65 43.62 -2.98
CA PHE A 73 5.97 43.20 -2.54
C PHE A 73 7.06 43.53 -3.57
N ALA A 74 6.79 43.38 -4.87
CA ALA A 74 7.76 43.72 -5.91
C ALA A 74 8.19 45.19 -5.83
N GLN A 75 7.24 46.10 -5.59
CA GLN A 75 7.53 47.51 -5.43
C GLN A 75 8.27 47.81 -4.12
N ASN A 76 7.74 47.35 -2.99
CA ASN A 76 8.30 47.70 -1.68
C ASN A 76 9.65 47.00 -1.40
N LEU A 77 9.88 45.79 -1.93
CA LEU A 77 11.20 45.14 -1.85
C LEU A 77 12.24 45.86 -2.71
N ALA A 78 11.87 46.32 -3.91
CA ALA A 78 12.76 47.09 -4.76
C ALA A 78 13.16 48.41 -4.09
N ASP A 79 12.21 49.10 -3.44
CA ASP A 79 12.47 50.33 -2.70
C ASP A 79 13.31 50.07 -1.45
N ASN A 80 13.00 49.02 -0.68
CA ASN A 80 13.79 48.60 0.49
C ASN A 80 15.25 48.29 0.10
N MET A 81 15.48 47.62 -1.03
CA MET A 81 16.84 47.29 -1.51
C MET A 81 17.60 48.50 -2.08
N ARG A 82 16.90 49.50 -2.65
CA ARG A 82 17.53 50.69 -3.26
C ARG A 82 17.80 51.80 -2.28
N CYS A 83 16.92 51.97 -1.29
CA CYS A 83 16.89 53.13 -0.41
C CYS A 83 17.40 52.84 1.00
N ALA A 84 17.62 51.56 1.37
CA ALA A 84 18.12 51.23 2.70
C ALA A 84 19.62 51.55 2.86
N ASP A 85 19.94 52.17 4.00
CA ASP A 85 21.32 52.29 4.46
C ASP A 85 21.91 50.91 4.81
N MET A 86 23.25 50.82 4.83
CA MET A 86 23.95 49.59 5.19
C MET A 86 23.53 49.09 6.58
N GLY A 87 22.89 47.91 6.62
CA GLY A 87 22.41 47.29 7.86
C GLY A 87 21.00 47.72 8.30
N ALA A 88 20.30 48.55 7.53
CA ALA A 88 18.95 49.05 7.82
C ALA A 88 17.84 48.39 6.97
N LEU A 89 18.15 47.25 6.34
CA LEU A 89 17.18 46.53 5.50
C LEU A 89 16.01 46.05 6.36
N ASP A 90 14.78 46.36 5.93
CA ASP A 90 13.60 45.84 6.60
C ASP A 90 13.52 44.31 6.37
N SER A 91 13.87 43.53 7.39
CA SER A 91 13.80 42.07 7.33
C SER A 91 12.37 41.55 7.43
N GLU A 92 11.45 42.32 8.00
CA GLU A 92 10.06 41.91 8.19
C GLU A 92 9.37 41.76 6.83
N ILE A 93 9.54 42.72 5.93
CA ILE A 93 8.95 42.65 4.60
C ILE A 93 9.50 41.47 3.76
N LEU A 94 10.75 41.07 3.96
CA LEU A 94 11.33 39.87 3.34
C LEU A 94 10.70 38.59 3.88
N VAL A 95 10.47 38.51 5.19
CA VAL A 95 9.79 37.38 5.83
C VAL A 95 8.35 37.25 5.32
N GLN A 96 7.62 38.36 5.22
CA GLN A 96 6.25 38.36 4.69
C GLN A 96 6.20 38.00 3.20
N ALA A 97 7.17 38.47 2.39
CA ALA A 97 7.26 38.08 0.98
C ALA A 97 7.50 36.58 0.80
N ARG A 98 8.36 35.98 1.63
CA ARG A 98 8.58 34.53 1.64
C ARG A 98 7.30 33.76 1.98
N ARG A 99 6.51 34.25 2.94
CA ARG A 99 5.22 33.62 3.31
C ARG A 99 4.21 33.64 2.16
N LEU A 100 4.14 34.74 1.41
CA LEU A 100 3.31 34.83 0.20
C LEU A 100 3.74 33.76 -0.82
N ASP A 101 5.04 33.63 -1.06
CA ASP A 101 5.60 32.62 -1.96
C ASP A 101 5.31 31.18 -1.49
N GLU A 102 5.46 30.88 -0.19
CA GLU A 102 5.08 29.58 0.38
C GLU A 102 3.58 29.29 0.22
N PHE A 103 2.71 30.29 0.44
CA PHE A 103 1.28 30.17 0.23
C PHE A 103 0.91 29.91 -1.23
N GLU A 104 1.50 30.66 -2.18
CA GLU A 104 1.24 30.48 -3.62
C GLU A 104 1.64 29.08 -4.11
N ARG A 105 2.76 28.53 -3.61
CA ARG A 105 3.13 27.14 -3.92
C ARG A 105 2.08 26.15 -3.44
N HIS A 106 1.57 26.33 -2.22
CA HIS A 106 0.51 25.45 -1.68
C HIS A 106 -0.79 25.59 -2.48
N VAL A 107 -1.24 26.81 -2.76
CA VAL A 107 -2.44 27.07 -3.56
C VAL A 107 -2.34 26.40 -4.93
N ASN A 108 -1.21 26.54 -5.62
CA ASN A 108 -1.03 25.88 -6.92
C ASN A 108 -1.15 24.35 -6.85
N ILE A 109 -0.75 23.72 -5.76
CA ILE A 109 -0.89 22.26 -5.59
C ILE A 109 -2.33 21.90 -5.18
N ASP A 110 -2.90 22.65 -4.24
CA ASP A 110 -4.15 22.31 -3.56
C ASP A 110 -5.40 22.71 -4.35
N VAL A 111 -5.35 23.81 -5.10
CA VAL A 111 -6.44 24.22 -6.00
C VAL A 111 -6.67 23.17 -7.08
N TYR A 112 -5.60 22.52 -7.56
CA TYR A 112 -5.71 21.46 -8.56
C TYR A 112 -5.80 20.06 -7.95
N ARG A 113 -5.92 19.92 -6.62
CA ARG A 113 -5.90 18.61 -5.93
C ARG A 113 -6.91 17.64 -6.51
N TYR A 114 -8.13 18.13 -6.76
CA TYR A 114 -9.23 17.33 -7.31
C TYR A 114 -9.42 17.53 -8.82
N ARG A 115 -8.57 18.27 -9.52
CA ARG A 115 -8.80 18.60 -10.93
C ARG A 115 -8.42 17.41 -11.84
N PRO A 116 -9.37 16.72 -12.51
CA PRO A 116 -9.10 15.43 -13.16
C PRO A 116 -8.18 15.54 -14.38
N ASP A 117 -8.29 16.62 -15.15
CA ASP A 117 -7.43 16.92 -16.31
C ASP A 117 -5.95 17.15 -15.96
N THR A 118 -5.64 17.33 -14.67
CA THR A 118 -4.26 17.44 -14.16
C THR A 118 -3.69 16.12 -13.67
N LYS A 119 -4.48 15.03 -13.68
CA LYS A 119 -4.06 13.73 -13.12
C LYS A 119 -3.66 12.76 -14.23
N PRO A 120 -2.69 11.87 -13.96
CA PRO A 120 -2.34 10.80 -14.91
C PRO A 120 -3.53 9.88 -15.18
N ASN A 121 -4.32 9.60 -14.15
CA ASN A 121 -5.62 8.95 -14.26
C ASN A 121 -6.72 9.90 -13.75
N PRO A 122 -7.46 10.59 -14.64
CA PRO A 122 -8.59 11.44 -14.28
C PRO A 122 -9.66 10.69 -13.47
N ASP A 123 -9.78 9.38 -13.71
CA ASP A 123 -10.78 8.56 -13.03
C ASP A 123 -10.46 8.27 -11.56
N ALA A 124 -9.20 8.44 -11.14
CA ALA A 124 -8.75 8.16 -9.78
C ALA A 124 -9.15 9.25 -8.75
N VAL A 125 -9.69 10.38 -9.19
CA VAL A 125 -9.99 11.51 -8.29
C VAL A 125 -11.26 11.28 -7.47
N PHE A 126 -12.33 10.85 -8.14
CA PHE A 126 -13.65 10.73 -7.52
C PHE A 126 -14.07 9.28 -7.39
N TRP A 127 -14.77 9.01 -6.29
CA TRP A 127 -15.39 7.72 -6.07
C TRP A 127 -16.33 7.34 -7.22
N PRO A 128 -16.22 6.13 -7.80
CA PRO A 128 -17.13 5.65 -8.83
C PRO A 128 -18.58 5.59 -8.31
N LYS A 129 -19.45 6.44 -8.87
CA LYS A 129 -20.87 6.52 -8.51
C LYS A 129 -21.72 6.34 -9.78
N PRO A 130 -22.46 5.21 -9.92
CA PRO A 130 -23.27 4.95 -11.13
C PRO A 130 -24.39 5.98 -11.33
N THR A 131 -24.85 6.61 -10.25
CA THR A 131 -25.94 7.58 -10.25
C THR A 131 -25.46 9.03 -10.39
N HIS A 132 -24.17 9.27 -10.59
CA HIS A 132 -23.66 10.63 -10.80
C HIS A 132 -24.21 11.19 -12.12
N ALA A 133 -24.72 12.43 -12.09
CA ALA A 133 -25.38 13.04 -13.25
C ALA A 133 -24.44 13.22 -14.46
N GLU A 134 -23.22 13.72 -14.22
CA GLU A 134 -22.27 14.04 -15.29
C GLU A 134 -21.22 12.95 -15.57
N ILE A 135 -20.78 12.20 -14.54
CA ILE A 135 -19.69 11.23 -14.65
C ILE A 135 -20.13 9.87 -14.06
N PRO A 136 -21.16 9.22 -14.62
CA PRO A 136 -21.66 7.94 -14.12
C PRO A 136 -20.59 6.87 -14.33
N ARG A 137 -20.11 6.28 -13.22
CA ARG A 137 -19.08 5.24 -13.25
C ARG A 137 -19.40 4.09 -12.30
N SER A 138 -19.15 2.88 -12.75
CA SER A 138 -19.32 1.67 -11.97
C SER A 138 -18.06 1.37 -11.17
N LEU A 139 -18.23 1.12 -9.87
CA LEU A 139 -17.15 0.60 -9.03
C LEU A 139 -16.65 -0.75 -9.55
N PHE A 140 -17.51 -1.55 -10.18
CA PHE A 140 -17.16 -2.88 -10.66
C PHE A 140 -16.40 -2.89 -11.99
N ASP A 141 -16.41 -1.77 -12.72
CA ASP A 141 -15.59 -1.55 -13.92
C ASP A 141 -14.31 -0.76 -13.62
N THR A 142 -14.09 -0.42 -12.35
CA THR A 142 -12.91 0.35 -11.91
C THR A 142 -11.70 -0.55 -11.74
N LEU A 143 -10.55 -0.07 -12.20
CA LEU A 143 -9.24 -0.63 -11.90
C LEU A 143 -8.51 0.30 -10.93
N PRO A 144 -8.16 -0.16 -9.72
CA PRO A 144 -7.70 0.73 -8.65
C PRO A 144 -6.20 1.09 -8.76
N PHE A 145 -5.78 1.68 -9.87
CA PHE A 145 -4.41 2.18 -10.07
C PHE A 145 -4.37 3.51 -10.83
N VAL A 146 -3.26 4.24 -10.71
CA VAL A 146 -3.07 5.55 -11.35
C VAL A 146 -2.21 5.45 -12.60
N ASN A 147 -1.01 4.89 -12.48
CA ASN A 147 -0.11 4.68 -13.61
C ASN A 147 0.23 3.20 -13.71
N PRO A 148 0.28 2.62 -14.92
CA PRO A 148 0.96 1.36 -15.10
C PRO A 148 2.43 1.54 -14.73
N VAL A 149 3.00 0.51 -14.12
CA VAL A 149 4.42 0.42 -13.79
C VAL A 149 4.92 -0.85 -14.47
N PRO A 150 5.24 -0.82 -15.78
CA PRO A 150 5.67 -2.02 -16.49
C PRO A 150 7.02 -2.50 -15.92
N LEU A 151 7.03 -3.68 -15.31
CA LEU A 151 8.17 -4.26 -14.58
C LEU A 151 8.68 -5.56 -15.21
N LEU A 152 7.83 -6.28 -15.94
CA LEU A 152 8.15 -7.62 -16.44
C LEU A 152 7.51 -7.96 -17.78
N ASP A 153 8.06 -8.97 -18.45
CA ASP A 153 7.49 -9.63 -19.62
C ASP A 153 7.32 -11.14 -19.35
N LYS A 154 6.92 -11.91 -20.37
CA LYS A 154 6.75 -13.37 -20.25
C LYS A 154 8.07 -14.11 -19.98
N GLN A 155 9.23 -13.53 -20.33
CA GLN A 155 10.54 -14.14 -20.16
C GLN A 155 11.16 -13.80 -18.79
N THR A 156 10.66 -12.78 -18.11
CA THR A 156 11.16 -12.34 -16.81
C THR A 156 10.97 -13.42 -15.75
N PRO A 157 12.05 -13.89 -15.08
CA PRO A 157 11.94 -14.87 -14.01
C PRO A 157 11.09 -14.32 -12.85
N ILE A 158 9.93 -14.93 -12.60
CA ILE A 158 8.97 -14.46 -11.61
C ILE A 158 8.64 -15.55 -10.58
N GLY A 159 8.48 -15.17 -9.32
CA GLY A 159 8.00 -16.06 -8.25
C GLY A 159 6.92 -15.41 -7.40
N SER A 160 6.21 -16.22 -6.62
CA SER A 160 5.26 -15.72 -5.60
C SER A 160 5.46 -16.41 -4.26
N ALA A 161 5.23 -15.67 -3.18
CA ALA A 161 5.29 -16.12 -1.80
C ALA A 161 4.18 -15.48 -0.98
N GLY A 162 3.55 -16.23 -0.07
CA GLY A 162 2.57 -15.66 0.85
C GLY A 162 1.42 -16.60 1.18
N SER A 163 0.23 -16.01 1.36
CA SER A 163 -0.99 -16.74 1.73
C SER A 163 -1.47 -17.67 0.59
N CYS A 164 -2.62 -18.34 0.77
CA CYS A 164 -3.31 -19.09 -0.29
C CYS A 164 -3.48 -18.30 -1.61
N PHE A 165 -3.55 -16.96 -1.53
CA PHE A 165 -3.64 -16.12 -2.72
C PHE A 165 -2.35 -16.15 -3.57
N ALA A 166 -1.18 -16.39 -2.96
CA ALA A 166 0.07 -16.58 -3.70
C ALA A 166 0.05 -17.85 -4.57
N SER A 167 -0.63 -18.91 -4.13
CA SER A 167 -0.83 -20.14 -4.92
C SER A 167 -1.72 -19.89 -6.15
N GLU A 168 -2.77 -19.06 -6.02
CA GLU A 168 -3.60 -18.66 -7.17
C GLU A 168 -2.80 -17.84 -8.19
N ILE A 169 -1.93 -16.93 -7.72
CA ILE A 169 -1.00 -16.18 -8.59
C ILE A 169 -0.04 -17.14 -9.29
N ALA A 170 0.56 -18.09 -8.57
CA ALA A 170 1.47 -19.08 -9.13
C ALA A 170 0.79 -19.91 -10.23
N TYR A 171 -0.43 -20.37 -9.96
CA TYR A 171 -1.24 -21.11 -10.90
C TYR A 171 -1.55 -20.29 -12.15
N TYR A 172 -1.97 -19.03 -11.99
CA TYR A 172 -2.27 -18.17 -13.13
C TYR A 172 -1.03 -17.92 -14.00
N LEU A 173 0.08 -17.48 -13.39
CA LEU A 173 1.30 -17.13 -14.10
C LEU A 173 1.84 -18.32 -14.93
N GLN A 174 1.84 -19.52 -14.35
CA GLN A 174 2.29 -20.73 -15.05
C GLN A 174 1.37 -21.09 -16.22
N ASN A 175 0.04 -21.06 -16.02
CA ASN A 175 -0.90 -21.34 -17.10
C ASN A 175 -0.90 -20.30 -18.22
N GLN A 176 -0.56 -19.06 -17.90
CA GLN A 176 -0.39 -17.99 -18.89
C GLN A 176 1.02 -17.96 -19.51
N GLY A 177 1.88 -18.95 -19.23
CA GLY A 177 3.20 -19.08 -19.86
C GLY A 177 4.24 -18.04 -19.45
N PHE A 178 4.09 -17.43 -18.27
CA PHE A 178 5.17 -16.64 -17.69
C PHE A 178 6.33 -17.55 -17.26
N ASN A 179 7.56 -17.02 -17.26
CA ASN A 179 8.75 -17.70 -16.75
C ASN A 179 8.73 -17.80 -15.21
N TYR A 180 7.81 -18.61 -14.69
CA TYR A 180 7.68 -18.85 -13.27
C TYR A 180 8.85 -19.69 -12.77
N VAL A 181 9.55 -19.19 -11.75
CA VAL A 181 10.70 -19.87 -11.16
C VAL A 181 10.19 -21.09 -10.39
N VAL A 182 10.75 -22.26 -10.71
CA VAL A 182 10.56 -23.51 -9.95
C VAL A 182 11.95 -24.12 -9.71
N THR A 183 12.31 -24.29 -8.44
CA THR A 183 13.57 -24.89 -7.98
C THR A 183 13.34 -26.12 -7.11
N GLU A 184 12.11 -26.33 -6.63
CA GLU A 184 11.69 -27.54 -5.94
C GLU A 184 10.29 -27.96 -6.43
N GLN A 185 10.10 -29.25 -6.69
CA GLN A 185 8.78 -29.83 -7.02
C GLN A 185 8.74 -31.27 -6.52
N HIS A 186 7.57 -31.74 -6.10
CA HIS A 186 7.35 -33.15 -5.79
C HIS A 186 6.08 -33.67 -6.50
N PRO A 187 6.05 -34.92 -7.01
CA PRO A 187 4.90 -35.46 -7.73
C PRO A 187 3.57 -35.42 -6.95
N ARG A 188 3.62 -35.39 -5.61
CA ARG A 188 2.43 -35.30 -4.75
C ARG A 188 1.76 -33.93 -4.75
N ASP A 189 2.45 -32.88 -5.19
CA ASP A 189 1.90 -31.52 -5.20
C ASP A 189 1.14 -31.20 -6.50
N GLY A 190 1.09 -32.16 -7.43
CA GLY A 190 0.47 -32.00 -8.74
C GLY A 190 1.42 -31.43 -9.80
N GLU A 191 0.85 -31.12 -10.97
CA GLU A 191 1.61 -30.69 -12.15
C GLU A 191 2.09 -29.24 -12.05
N ILE A 192 1.36 -28.39 -11.32
CA ILE A 192 1.61 -26.94 -11.22
C ILE A 192 2.07 -26.61 -9.79
N PRO A 193 3.37 -26.36 -9.57
CA PRO A 193 3.90 -25.91 -8.29
C PRO A 193 3.19 -24.65 -7.77
N GLU A 194 2.83 -24.64 -6.49
CA GLU A 194 2.18 -23.48 -5.85
C GLU A 194 3.17 -22.37 -5.44
N SER A 195 4.47 -22.67 -5.43
CA SER A 195 5.53 -21.72 -5.10
C SER A 195 6.87 -22.16 -5.70
N PRO A 196 7.86 -21.25 -5.84
CA PRO A 196 9.14 -21.55 -6.45
C PRO A 196 9.93 -22.70 -5.82
N ALA A 197 10.02 -22.75 -4.49
CA ALA A 197 10.80 -23.75 -3.78
C ALA A 197 9.96 -24.51 -2.74
N ARG A 198 8.68 -24.76 -3.05
CA ARG A 198 7.74 -25.46 -2.14
C ARG A 198 7.80 -24.97 -0.70
N TRP A 199 7.99 -23.66 -0.46
CA TRP A 199 8.17 -23.10 0.89
C TRP A 199 6.89 -23.05 1.72
N GLY A 200 5.81 -23.62 1.18
CA GLY A 200 4.51 -23.66 1.83
C GLY A 200 3.84 -22.30 1.86
N ILE A 201 2.81 -22.20 2.69
CA ILE A 201 2.08 -20.94 2.87
C ILE A 201 2.81 -20.08 3.90
N LEU A 202 3.03 -18.81 3.58
CA LEU A 202 3.64 -17.81 4.46
C LEU A 202 2.58 -16.76 4.82
N PHE A 203 2.04 -16.82 6.04
CA PHE A 203 0.97 -15.89 6.43
C PHE A 203 1.48 -14.58 7.01
N ASN A 204 2.63 -14.58 7.67
CA ASN A 204 3.10 -13.48 8.51
C ASN A 204 4.48 -12.97 8.08
N THR A 205 4.77 -11.71 8.39
CA THR A 205 6.03 -11.02 8.05
C THR A 205 7.29 -11.69 8.62
N PRO A 206 7.30 -12.26 9.84
CA PRO A 206 8.44 -13.06 10.30
C PRO A 206 8.73 -14.27 9.42
N SER A 207 7.71 -14.95 8.89
CA SER A 207 7.92 -16.16 8.06
C SER A 207 8.68 -15.84 6.78
N PHE A 208 8.43 -14.70 6.14
CA PHE A 208 9.23 -14.25 4.99
C PHE A 208 10.68 -13.97 5.39
N THR A 209 10.89 -13.26 6.51
CA THR A 209 12.24 -12.98 7.04
C THR A 209 13.00 -14.28 7.29
N GLN A 210 12.38 -15.21 8.01
CA GLN A 210 12.96 -16.51 8.33
C GLN A 210 13.26 -17.33 7.08
N LEU A 211 12.43 -17.25 6.03
CA LEU A 211 12.69 -17.88 4.74
C LEU A 211 13.98 -17.35 4.11
N ALA A 212 14.14 -16.03 4.02
CA ALA A 212 15.36 -15.44 3.46
C ALA A 212 16.59 -15.76 4.33
N GLU A 213 16.48 -15.56 5.65
CA GLU A 213 17.60 -15.80 6.56
C GLU A 213 18.04 -17.26 6.59
N LYS A 214 17.11 -18.22 6.58
CA LYS A 214 17.46 -19.65 6.54
C LYS A 214 18.08 -20.03 5.19
N ALA A 215 17.57 -19.48 4.08
CA ALA A 215 18.11 -19.71 2.74
C ALA A 215 19.59 -19.27 2.62
N PHE A 216 19.94 -18.13 3.22
CA PHE A 216 21.31 -17.59 3.18
C PHE A 216 22.16 -17.93 4.42
N GLY A 217 21.68 -18.82 5.30
CA GLY A 217 22.45 -19.31 6.45
C GLY A 217 22.64 -18.28 7.58
N LEU A 218 21.88 -17.19 7.57
CA LEU A 218 21.88 -16.14 8.60
C LEU A 218 21.07 -16.54 9.84
N ARG A 219 20.13 -17.49 9.68
CA ARG A 219 19.36 -18.08 10.78
C ARG A 219 19.41 -19.60 10.72
N LYS A 220 19.67 -20.21 11.88
CA LYS A 220 19.41 -21.64 12.08
C LYS A 220 17.97 -21.79 12.57
N MET A 221 17.18 -22.60 11.87
CA MET A 221 15.79 -22.88 12.26
C MET A 221 15.75 -24.03 13.28
N PRO A 222 14.80 -24.02 14.23
CA PRO A 222 14.56 -25.17 15.11
C PRO A 222 14.20 -26.42 14.31
N HIS A 223 14.69 -27.58 14.78
CA HIS A 223 14.30 -28.88 14.24
C HIS A 223 13.02 -29.37 14.91
N LEU A 224 11.91 -28.66 14.69
CA LEU A 224 10.59 -29.06 15.16
C LEU A 224 9.88 -29.89 14.09
N ALA A 225 9.09 -30.87 14.54
CA ALA A 225 8.25 -31.69 13.69
C ALA A 225 6.87 -31.83 14.33
N GLU A 226 5.84 -31.38 13.62
CA GLU A 226 4.45 -31.44 14.05
C GLU A 226 3.77 -32.69 13.51
N TYR A 227 3.14 -33.45 14.39
CA TYR A 227 2.31 -34.58 13.99
C TYR A 227 0.87 -34.11 13.70
N HIS A 228 0.46 -34.25 12.45
CA HIS A 228 -0.88 -33.92 12.00
C HIS A 228 -1.87 -35.05 12.34
N GLN A 229 -3.11 -34.70 12.71
CA GLN A 229 -4.15 -35.68 13.04
C GLN A 229 -4.49 -36.64 11.88
N ALA A 230 -4.16 -36.26 10.64
CA ALA A 230 -4.35 -37.10 9.46
C ALA A 230 -3.21 -38.13 9.24
N GLY A 231 -2.26 -38.27 10.18
CA GLY A 231 -1.26 -39.34 10.16
C GLY A 231 0.02 -39.04 9.40
N PHE A 232 0.46 -37.78 9.38
CA PHE A 232 1.72 -37.35 8.75
C PHE A 232 2.46 -36.34 9.62
N TRP A 233 3.75 -36.14 9.34
CA TRP A 233 4.59 -35.12 9.96
C TRP A 233 4.70 -33.88 9.07
N GLN A 234 4.82 -32.69 9.65
CA GLN A 234 5.06 -31.45 8.92
C GLN A 234 6.04 -30.55 9.68
N ASP A 235 6.74 -29.69 8.95
CA ASP A 235 7.56 -28.63 9.55
C ASP A 235 6.66 -27.43 9.89
N PRO A 236 6.57 -26.98 11.16
CA PRO A 236 5.75 -25.83 11.53
C PRO A 236 6.20 -24.50 10.87
N PHE A 237 7.40 -24.47 10.30
CA PHE A 237 7.96 -23.34 9.55
C PHE A 237 7.86 -23.51 8.02
N ARG A 238 7.10 -24.52 7.56
CA ARG A 238 6.80 -24.83 6.16
C ARG A 238 5.46 -25.59 6.05
N GLU A 239 4.37 -24.83 6.09
CA GLU A 239 2.98 -25.35 6.09
C GLU A 239 2.64 -26.15 4.82
N ASN A 240 1.78 -27.16 4.95
CA ASN A 240 1.20 -27.97 3.86
C ASN A 240 2.17 -28.89 3.09
N ILE A 241 3.32 -29.22 3.68
CA ILE A 241 4.25 -30.20 3.12
C ILE A 241 4.29 -31.44 4.04
N PRO A 242 3.61 -32.54 3.66
CA PRO A 242 3.51 -33.74 4.50
C PRO A 242 4.72 -34.68 4.31
N PHE A 243 5.21 -35.22 5.42
CA PHE A 243 6.29 -36.22 5.50
C PHE A 243 5.78 -37.48 6.20
N ALA A 244 6.29 -38.65 5.81
CA ALA A 244 5.94 -39.93 6.41
C ALA A 244 6.63 -40.15 7.76
N SER A 245 7.80 -39.54 7.99
CA SER A 245 8.52 -39.61 9.26
C SER A 245 9.32 -38.34 9.56
N VAL A 246 9.79 -38.21 10.80
CA VAL A 246 10.67 -37.10 11.22
C VAL A 246 12.02 -37.17 10.49
N GLU A 247 12.52 -38.37 10.22
CA GLU A 247 13.77 -38.57 9.49
C GLU A 247 13.66 -38.12 8.03
N GLU A 248 12.51 -38.36 7.37
CA GLU A 248 12.25 -37.85 6.02
C GLU A 248 12.21 -36.31 6.01
N LEU A 249 11.52 -35.72 6.99
CA LEU A 249 11.46 -34.27 7.16
C LEU A 249 12.86 -33.69 7.36
N ASP A 250 13.65 -34.25 8.28
CA ASP A 250 15.01 -33.78 8.58
C ASP A 250 15.95 -33.94 7.39
N ALA A 251 15.83 -35.03 6.63
CA ALA A 251 16.59 -35.25 5.40
C ALA A 251 16.24 -34.21 4.31
N ASP A 252 14.98 -33.75 4.27
CA ASP A 252 14.49 -32.79 3.28
C ASP A 252 14.89 -31.32 3.59
N ARG A 253 15.23 -31.00 4.84
CA ARG A 253 15.57 -29.61 5.26
C ARG A 253 16.67 -28.98 4.41
N LYS A 254 17.78 -29.69 4.19
CA LYS A 254 18.94 -29.15 3.47
C LYS A 254 18.64 -28.95 1.97
N PRO A 255 18.12 -29.95 1.24
CA PRO A 255 17.66 -29.76 -0.14
C PRO A 255 16.67 -28.60 -0.29
N HIS A 256 15.70 -28.49 0.62
CA HIS A 256 14.71 -27.41 0.61
C HIS A 256 15.35 -26.02 0.81
N ILE A 257 16.27 -25.88 1.76
CA ILE A 257 16.99 -24.62 2.00
C ILE A 257 17.80 -24.21 0.76
N ASP A 258 18.46 -25.17 0.10
CA ASP A 258 19.22 -24.89 -1.13
C ASP A 258 18.29 -24.46 -2.27
N ALA A 259 17.12 -25.09 -2.41
CA ALA A 259 16.12 -24.70 -3.40
C ALA A 259 15.53 -23.31 -3.12
N CYS A 260 15.30 -22.96 -1.85
CA CYS A 260 14.87 -21.62 -1.44
C CYS A 260 15.91 -20.57 -1.82
N ARG A 261 17.20 -20.82 -1.55
CA ARG A 261 18.29 -19.93 -1.98
C ARG A 261 18.27 -19.74 -3.49
N ALA A 262 18.26 -20.84 -4.25
CA ALA A 262 18.26 -20.78 -5.71
C ALA A 262 17.05 -20.01 -6.27
N ALA A 263 15.87 -20.14 -5.67
CA ALA A 263 14.68 -19.39 -6.09
C ALA A 263 14.84 -17.89 -5.81
N LEU A 264 15.29 -17.52 -4.61
CA LEU A 264 15.48 -16.11 -4.22
C LEU A 264 16.58 -15.41 -5.04
N GLU A 265 17.62 -16.13 -5.45
CA GLU A 265 18.67 -15.63 -6.35
C GLU A 265 18.21 -15.54 -7.82
N LYS A 266 17.33 -16.45 -8.26
CA LYS A 266 16.90 -16.53 -9.67
C LYS A 266 15.76 -15.57 -10.02
N CYS A 267 14.83 -15.33 -9.09
CA CYS A 267 13.71 -14.42 -9.33
C CYS A 267 14.21 -13.01 -9.68
N ARG A 268 13.68 -12.40 -10.73
CA ARG A 268 13.82 -10.95 -11.00
C ARG A 268 12.65 -10.15 -10.47
N VAL A 269 11.47 -10.78 -10.44
CA VAL A 269 10.29 -10.26 -9.75
C VAL A 269 9.83 -11.28 -8.72
N LEU A 270 9.60 -10.86 -7.47
CA LEU A 270 8.98 -11.68 -6.44
C LEU A 270 7.73 -10.99 -5.91
N ILE A 271 6.59 -11.67 -6.04
CA ILE A 271 5.31 -11.21 -5.49
C ILE A 271 5.16 -11.73 -4.06
N VAL A 272 4.94 -10.83 -3.11
CA VAL A 272 4.75 -11.13 -1.69
C VAL A 272 3.33 -10.76 -1.27
N THR A 273 2.54 -11.74 -0.80
CA THR A 273 1.17 -11.51 -0.32
C THR A 273 1.09 -11.59 1.21
N LEU A 274 0.84 -10.44 1.85
CA LEU A 274 0.74 -10.30 3.29
C LEU A 274 -0.60 -10.89 3.78
N GLY A 275 -0.53 -11.93 4.62
CA GLY A 275 -1.69 -12.71 5.02
C GLY A 275 -2.37 -12.20 6.29
N LEU A 276 -1.67 -12.29 7.41
CA LEU A 276 -2.20 -12.12 8.77
C LEU A 276 -1.16 -11.40 9.64
N ASN A 277 -1.60 -10.56 10.58
CA ASN A 277 -0.73 -10.01 11.63
C ASN A 277 -0.78 -10.81 12.95
N GLU A 278 -1.66 -11.82 13.05
CA GLU A 278 -1.67 -12.79 14.14
C GLU A 278 -0.68 -13.93 13.84
N CYS A 279 0.20 -14.21 14.79
CA CYS A 279 1.34 -15.11 14.64
C CYS A 279 1.52 -16.01 15.88
N TRP A 280 2.34 -17.04 15.74
CA TRP A 280 2.67 -17.98 16.82
C TRP A 280 4.17 -18.04 16.99
N GLU A 281 4.66 -17.49 18.10
CA GLU A 281 6.08 -17.40 18.44
C GLU A 281 6.50 -18.61 19.26
N PHE A 282 7.53 -19.33 18.80
CA PHE A 282 8.15 -20.44 19.48
C PHE A 282 8.89 -19.95 20.72
N LEU A 283 8.53 -20.50 21.87
CA LEU A 283 8.97 -19.99 23.17
C LEU A 283 10.48 -20.07 23.39
N ALA A 284 11.17 -21.01 22.73
CA ALA A 284 12.58 -21.25 23.01
C ALA A 284 13.53 -20.24 22.35
N ASP A 285 13.19 -19.70 21.17
CA ASP A 285 14.11 -18.84 20.41
C ASP A 285 13.45 -17.66 19.67
N GLY A 286 12.13 -17.49 19.80
CA GLY A 286 11.39 -16.40 19.16
C GLY A 286 11.15 -16.57 17.66
N THR A 287 11.38 -17.76 17.09
CA THR A 287 10.97 -18.07 15.71
C THR A 287 9.46 -18.19 15.60
N PHE A 288 8.89 -17.83 14.47
CA PHE A 288 7.45 -17.86 14.23
C PHE A 288 7.07 -19.01 13.33
N ALA A 289 6.04 -19.77 13.72
CA ALA A 289 5.44 -20.75 12.84
C ALA A 289 4.78 -20.06 11.62
N SER A 290 4.75 -20.77 10.50
CA SER A 290 4.09 -20.30 9.28
C SER A 290 2.58 -20.10 9.49
N ARG A 291 1.99 -20.89 10.39
CA ARG A 291 0.58 -20.84 10.75
C ARG A 291 0.37 -21.21 12.23
N ASN A 292 -0.87 -21.13 12.70
CA ASN A 292 -1.26 -21.64 14.00
C ASN A 292 -0.94 -23.15 14.12
N PRO A 293 -0.34 -23.58 15.24
CA PRO A 293 -0.16 -25.00 15.50
C PRO A 293 -1.52 -25.73 15.59
N LYS A 294 -1.54 -27.01 15.26
CA LYS A 294 -2.74 -27.84 15.06
C LYS A 294 -2.94 -28.91 16.14
N SER A 295 -1.91 -29.25 16.93
CA SER A 295 -2.02 -30.18 18.06
C SER A 295 -1.83 -29.48 19.41
N LYS A 296 -2.37 -30.05 20.50
CA LYS A 296 -2.21 -29.47 21.84
C LYS A 296 -0.75 -29.46 22.28
N GLU A 297 -0.04 -30.52 21.92
CA GLU A 297 1.38 -30.73 22.19
C GLU A 297 2.22 -29.66 21.50
N HIS A 298 1.90 -29.33 20.24
CA HIS A 298 2.57 -28.25 19.54
C HIS A 298 2.16 -26.88 20.04
N ILE A 299 0.86 -26.62 20.26
CA ILE A 299 0.38 -25.34 20.80
C ILE A 299 1.11 -24.98 22.11
N ALA A 300 1.42 -25.96 22.97
CA ALA A 300 2.16 -25.74 24.21
C ALA A 300 3.59 -25.19 24.03
N LEU A 301 4.16 -25.28 22.83
CA LEU A 301 5.50 -24.79 22.49
C LEU A 301 5.49 -23.34 22.00
N PHE A 302 4.32 -22.79 21.67
CA PHE A 302 4.18 -21.49 21.05
C PHE A 302 3.32 -20.54 21.90
N ARG A 303 3.54 -19.25 21.69
CA ARG A 303 2.72 -18.16 22.22
C ARG A 303 2.07 -17.41 21.07
N HIS A 304 0.77 -17.16 21.18
CA HIS A 304 0.07 -16.28 20.25
C HIS A 304 0.54 -14.82 20.40
N ARG A 305 0.70 -14.14 19.28
CA ARG A 305 1.02 -12.71 19.20
C ARG A 305 0.23 -12.03 18.11
N THR A 306 -0.06 -10.75 18.33
CA THR A 306 -0.57 -9.85 17.30
C THR A 306 0.49 -8.80 17.03
N LEU A 307 1.09 -8.83 15.85
CA LEU A 307 2.15 -7.91 15.46
C LEU A 307 1.58 -6.53 15.12
N THR A 308 2.27 -5.49 15.59
CA THR A 308 2.01 -4.08 15.28
C THR A 308 2.51 -3.71 13.88
N VAL A 309 2.15 -2.51 13.40
CA VAL A 309 2.68 -1.96 12.14
C VAL A 309 4.22 -1.93 12.16
N ALA A 310 4.81 -1.38 13.21
CA ALA A 310 6.27 -1.25 13.35
C ALA A 310 7.00 -2.60 13.35
N GLU A 311 6.45 -3.61 14.03
CA GLU A 311 7.05 -4.95 14.03
C GLU A 311 6.98 -5.60 12.65
N ASN A 312 5.83 -5.52 11.97
CA ASN A 312 5.70 -6.05 10.61
C ASN A 312 6.66 -5.37 9.62
N LEU A 313 6.79 -4.04 9.70
CA LEU A 313 7.75 -3.28 8.90
C LEU A 313 9.19 -3.72 9.18
N SER A 314 9.56 -3.89 10.46
CA SER A 314 10.91 -4.34 10.81
C SER A 314 11.23 -5.72 10.22
N TYR A 315 10.28 -6.65 10.20
CA TYR A 315 10.47 -7.95 9.56
C TYR A 315 10.57 -7.83 8.04
N LEU A 316 9.66 -7.10 7.38
CA LEU A 316 9.72 -6.93 5.92
C LEU A 316 10.99 -6.19 5.46
N GLN A 317 11.45 -5.19 6.21
CA GLN A 317 12.71 -4.52 5.92
C GLN A 317 13.88 -5.49 6.01
N ARG A 318 13.95 -6.26 7.10
CA ARG A 318 15.00 -7.28 7.27
C ARG A 318 14.96 -8.33 6.17
N PHE A 319 13.77 -8.76 5.75
CA PHE A 319 13.59 -9.66 4.61
C PHE A 319 14.20 -9.05 3.33
N LEU A 320 13.82 -7.83 2.98
CA LEU A 320 14.32 -7.14 1.78
C LEU A 320 15.83 -6.86 1.85
N ASP A 321 16.36 -6.46 3.00
CA ASP A 321 17.79 -6.22 3.19
C ASP A 321 18.61 -7.48 2.91
N VAL A 322 18.15 -8.64 3.41
CA VAL A 322 18.77 -9.93 3.11
C VAL A 322 18.70 -10.25 1.62
N LEU A 323 17.54 -10.05 0.98
CA LEU A 323 17.39 -10.31 -0.45
C LEU A 323 18.31 -9.42 -1.30
N ARG A 324 18.40 -8.12 -1.00
CA ARG A 324 19.20 -7.16 -1.78
C ARG A 324 20.70 -7.44 -1.73
N ILE A 325 21.20 -8.04 -0.64
CA ILE A 325 22.61 -8.47 -0.55
C ILE A 325 22.92 -9.52 -1.62
N HIS A 326 21.98 -10.43 -1.89
CA HIS A 326 22.19 -11.59 -2.77
C HIS A 326 21.59 -11.41 -4.18
N ASN A 327 20.61 -10.52 -4.32
CA ASN A 327 19.91 -10.24 -5.56
C ASN A 327 19.51 -8.75 -5.60
N PRO A 328 20.48 -7.85 -5.86
CA PRO A 328 20.26 -6.39 -5.83
C PRO A 328 19.33 -5.89 -6.94
N GLU A 329 19.13 -6.67 -8.00
CA GLU A 329 18.24 -6.34 -9.12
C GLU A 329 16.81 -6.87 -8.92
N LEU A 330 16.52 -7.50 -7.77
CA LEU A 330 15.19 -8.01 -7.46
C LEU A 330 14.19 -6.86 -7.33
N THR A 331 13.08 -6.97 -8.04
CA THR A 331 11.89 -6.15 -7.85
C THR A 331 10.90 -6.90 -6.96
N LEU A 332 10.38 -6.23 -5.93
CA LEU A 332 9.31 -6.77 -5.10
C LEU A 332 7.96 -6.17 -5.49
N ILE A 333 6.95 -7.02 -5.59
CA ILE A 333 5.55 -6.60 -5.68
C ILE A 333 4.85 -7.07 -4.41
N VAL A 334 4.41 -6.15 -3.58
CA VAL A 334 3.73 -6.42 -2.31
C VAL A 334 2.23 -6.26 -2.48
N SER A 335 1.47 -7.17 -1.89
CA SER A 335 0.01 -7.12 -1.87
C SER A 335 -0.51 -7.55 -0.50
N VAL A 336 -1.68 -7.05 -0.10
CA VAL A 336 -2.44 -7.62 1.02
C VAL A 336 -3.36 -8.72 0.51
N SER A 337 -3.31 -9.90 1.14
CA SER A 337 -4.19 -11.00 0.79
C SER A 337 -5.65 -10.68 1.18
N PRO A 338 -6.63 -10.80 0.29
CA PRO A 338 -8.04 -10.58 0.61
C PRO A 338 -8.67 -11.71 1.43
N VAL A 339 -8.09 -12.92 1.38
CA VAL A 339 -8.64 -14.10 2.09
C VAL A 339 -8.79 -13.80 3.59
N PRO A 340 -10.01 -13.94 4.16
CA PRO A 340 -10.26 -13.63 5.56
C PRO A 340 -9.76 -14.73 6.50
N PHE A 341 -9.62 -14.35 7.78
CA PHE A 341 -9.27 -15.25 8.88
C PHE A 341 -10.21 -16.45 8.93
N MET A 342 -9.63 -17.62 9.18
CA MET A 342 -10.40 -18.82 9.55
C MET A 342 -10.73 -18.82 11.05
N ALA A 343 -9.79 -18.33 11.86
CA ALA A 343 -9.92 -18.21 13.31
C ALA A 343 -9.10 -17.01 13.80
N THR A 344 -9.39 -16.53 15.01
CA THR A 344 -8.64 -15.48 15.70
C THR A 344 -8.25 -15.99 17.08
N GLY A 345 -7.04 -15.64 17.53
CA GLY A 345 -6.61 -15.84 18.91
C GLY A 345 -7.15 -14.79 19.87
N LEU A 346 -7.93 -13.81 19.38
CA LEU A 346 -8.42 -12.66 20.14
C LEU A 346 -9.93 -12.78 20.45
N ALA A 347 -10.48 -13.99 20.40
CA ALA A 347 -11.91 -14.25 20.53
C ALA A 347 -12.48 -13.84 21.90
N ASP A 348 -11.64 -13.76 22.95
CA ASP A 348 -12.03 -13.27 24.27
C ASP A 348 -12.34 -11.76 24.28
N GLU A 349 -11.79 -11.02 23.31
CA GLU A 349 -11.89 -9.54 23.23
C GLU A 349 -12.73 -9.07 22.04
N LYS A 350 -12.70 -9.79 20.91
CA LYS A 350 -13.35 -9.37 19.68
C LYS A 350 -13.76 -10.53 18.77
N HIS A 351 -14.84 -10.30 18.03
CA HIS A 351 -15.28 -11.21 16.98
C HIS A 351 -14.24 -11.33 15.85
N VAL A 352 -14.14 -12.51 15.23
CA VAL A 352 -13.15 -12.81 14.16
C VAL A 352 -13.21 -11.82 12.99
N VAL A 353 -14.39 -11.32 12.64
CA VAL A 353 -14.56 -10.31 11.57
C VAL A 353 -13.85 -8.99 11.94
N VAL A 354 -13.93 -8.57 13.21
CA VAL A 354 -13.24 -7.35 13.70
C VAL A 354 -11.73 -7.58 13.77
N ALA A 355 -11.29 -8.76 14.22
CA ALA A 355 -9.87 -9.13 14.20
C ALA A 355 -9.29 -9.15 12.78
N ASN A 356 -10.03 -9.72 11.82
CA ASN A 356 -9.66 -9.73 10.42
C ASN A 356 -9.56 -8.32 9.85
N ALA A 357 -10.56 -7.46 10.09
CA ALA A 357 -10.54 -6.07 9.63
C ALA A 357 -9.32 -5.32 10.17
N HIS A 358 -9.02 -5.47 11.48
CA HIS A 358 -7.81 -4.91 12.09
C HIS A 358 -6.53 -5.43 11.41
N SER A 359 -6.42 -6.75 11.20
CA SER A 359 -5.26 -7.37 10.56
C SER A 359 -5.01 -6.82 9.14
N LYS A 360 -6.05 -6.73 8.32
CA LYS A 360 -5.93 -6.19 6.95
C LYS A 360 -5.60 -4.70 6.96
N ALA A 361 -6.19 -3.92 7.86
CA ALA A 361 -5.86 -2.50 8.00
C ALA A 361 -4.38 -2.29 8.41
N VAL A 362 -3.88 -3.04 9.40
CA VAL A 362 -2.47 -3.00 9.81
C VAL A 362 -1.56 -3.36 8.64
N LEU A 363 -1.83 -4.47 7.95
CA LEU A 363 -0.98 -4.91 6.83
C LEU A 363 -1.06 -3.96 5.62
N ARG A 364 -2.18 -3.26 5.42
CA ARG A 364 -2.31 -2.25 4.38
C ARG A 364 -1.45 -1.03 4.67
N VAL A 365 -1.42 -0.55 5.93
CA VAL A 365 -0.53 0.53 6.37
C VAL A 365 0.94 0.10 6.24
N VAL A 366 1.26 -1.13 6.68
CA VAL A 366 2.60 -1.71 6.50
C VAL A 366 3.02 -1.70 5.02
N ALA A 367 2.13 -2.12 4.11
CA ALA A 367 2.44 -2.11 2.68
C ALA A 367 2.74 -0.70 2.16
N ASP A 368 1.94 0.31 2.53
CA ASP A 368 2.18 1.71 2.12
C ASP A 368 3.50 2.27 2.65
N GLU A 369 3.77 2.10 3.96
CA GLU A 369 5.01 2.58 4.56
C GLU A 369 6.24 1.86 3.96
N PHE A 370 6.10 0.56 3.68
CA PHE A 370 7.18 -0.24 3.12
C PHE A 370 7.55 0.14 1.68
N ILE A 371 6.55 0.38 0.81
CA ILE A 371 6.80 0.84 -0.56
C ILE A 371 7.37 2.27 -0.59
N ALA A 372 6.92 3.15 0.31
CA ALA A 372 7.37 4.53 0.35
C ALA A 372 8.84 4.64 0.79
N ALA A 373 9.29 3.72 1.64
CA ALA A 373 10.65 3.68 2.17
C ALA A 373 11.66 2.95 1.27
N ASN A 374 11.23 2.23 0.22
CA ASN A 374 12.09 1.32 -0.53
C ASN A 374 11.92 1.44 -2.05
N GLU A 375 13.04 1.65 -2.75
CA GLU A 375 13.09 1.60 -4.22
C GLU A 375 12.84 0.19 -4.78
N ASN A 376 12.29 0.08 -5.99
CA ASN A 376 11.93 -1.18 -6.66
C ASN A 376 11.00 -2.10 -5.83
N VAL A 377 10.16 -1.49 -4.99
CA VAL A 377 9.07 -2.15 -4.28
C VAL A 377 7.76 -1.49 -4.69
N HIS A 378 6.82 -2.28 -5.19
CA HIS A 378 5.56 -1.80 -5.76
C HIS A 378 4.37 -2.44 -5.07
N TYR A 379 3.24 -1.73 -4.98
CA TYR A 379 2.01 -2.29 -4.43
C TYR A 379 1.09 -2.81 -5.52
N PHE A 380 0.56 -4.01 -5.33
CA PHE A 380 -0.47 -4.60 -6.17
C PHE A 380 -1.82 -4.61 -5.43
N PRO A 381 -2.82 -3.79 -5.85
CA PRO A 381 -4.08 -3.57 -5.14
C PRO A 381 -5.11 -4.70 -5.32
N SER A 382 -4.68 -5.96 -5.18
CA SER A 382 -5.61 -7.11 -5.26
C SER A 382 -6.58 -7.17 -4.08
N TYR A 383 -6.19 -6.64 -2.91
CA TYR A 383 -7.08 -6.54 -1.75
C TYR A 383 -8.28 -5.66 -2.07
N GLU A 384 -8.02 -4.45 -2.53
CA GLU A 384 -9.03 -3.45 -2.91
C GLU A 384 -9.89 -3.95 -4.07
N MET A 385 -9.28 -4.66 -5.03
CA MET A 385 -10.00 -5.28 -6.13
C MET A 385 -11.09 -6.23 -5.61
N VAL A 386 -10.76 -7.14 -4.69
CA VAL A 386 -11.73 -8.08 -4.11
C VAL A 386 -12.74 -7.39 -3.20
N MET A 387 -12.30 -6.46 -2.36
CA MET A 387 -13.18 -5.85 -1.37
C MET A 387 -14.18 -4.85 -1.96
N HIS A 388 -13.84 -4.24 -3.09
CA HIS A 388 -14.59 -3.10 -3.63
C HIS A 388 -14.96 -3.24 -5.10
N CYS A 389 -14.03 -3.69 -5.94
CA CYS A 389 -14.18 -3.57 -7.40
C CYS A 389 -14.74 -4.84 -8.08
N LEU A 390 -15.10 -5.88 -7.31
CA LEU A 390 -15.63 -7.13 -7.86
C LEU A 390 -17.03 -7.44 -7.32
N GLU A 391 -17.93 -7.83 -8.22
CA GLU A 391 -19.22 -8.39 -7.84
C GLU A 391 -19.08 -9.85 -7.43
N ASN A 392 -19.57 -10.19 -6.24
CA ASN A 392 -19.64 -11.56 -5.72
C ASN A 392 -18.31 -12.34 -5.89
N PRO A 393 -17.18 -11.86 -5.35
CA PRO A 393 -15.88 -12.47 -5.60
C PRO A 393 -15.67 -13.80 -4.87
N TRP A 394 -16.53 -14.13 -3.90
CA TRP A 394 -16.36 -15.28 -3.00
C TRP A 394 -17.10 -16.53 -3.49
N GLU A 395 -16.50 -17.69 -3.26
CA GLU A 395 -17.16 -18.99 -3.36
C GLU A 395 -18.31 -19.13 -2.34
N ALA A 396 -19.05 -20.23 -2.41
CA ALA A 396 -20.20 -20.48 -1.54
C ALA A 396 -19.85 -20.45 -0.04
N ASP A 397 -18.58 -20.68 0.31
CA ASP A 397 -18.07 -20.63 1.68
C ASP A 397 -17.74 -19.20 2.17
N GLN A 398 -17.94 -18.19 1.33
CA GLN A 398 -17.70 -16.77 1.62
C GLN A 398 -16.25 -16.44 2.01
N ARG A 399 -15.28 -17.28 1.60
CA ARG A 399 -13.87 -17.13 1.99
C ARG A 399 -12.88 -17.40 0.86
N HIS A 400 -13.08 -18.43 0.04
CA HIS A 400 -12.23 -18.65 -1.13
C HIS A 400 -12.69 -17.76 -2.29
N ILE A 401 -11.74 -17.31 -3.11
CA ILE A 401 -12.02 -16.42 -4.24
C ILE A 401 -12.38 -17.26 -5.45
N ARG A 402 -13.42 -16.87 -6.17
CA ARG A 402 -13.82 -17.55 -7.41
C ARG A 402 -12.77 -17.41 -8.50
N ARG A 403 -12.66 -18.41 -9.37
CA ARG A 403 -11.69 -18.39 -10.49
C ARG A 403 -11.87 -17.17 -11.41
N ASN A 404 -13.12 -16.78 -11.71
CA ASN A 404 -13.39 -15.60 -12.54
C ASN A 404 -12.93 -14.30 -11.86
N ALA A 405 -13.07 -14.20 -10.54
CA ALA A 405 -12.55 -13.08 -9.76
C ALA A 405 -11.01 -13.07 -9.78
N VAL A 406 -10.36 -14.23 -9.60
CA VAL A 406 -8.89 -14.37 -9.75
C VAL A 406 -8.44 -13.89 -11.13
N ASN A 407 -9.11 -14.31 -12.21
CA ASN A 407 -8.76 -13.87 -13.57
C ASN A 407 -8.84 -12.35 -13.75
N ARG A 408 -9.85 -11.69 -13.15
CA ARG A 408 -9.99 -10.22 -13.24
C ARG A 408 -8.95 -9.49 -12.38
N ILE A 409 -8.57 -10.05 -11.22
CA ILE A 409 -7.44 -9.56 -10.42
C ILE A 409 -6.13 -9.70 -11.21
N MET A 410 -5.92 -10.81 -11.90
CA MET A 410 -4.71 -11.02 -12.69
C MET A 410 -4.70 -10.20 -13.98
N SER A 411 -5.86 -9.88 -14.55
CA SER A 411 -5.95 -8.90 -15.65
C SER A 411 -5.50 -7.50 -15.20
N LEU A 412 -5.80 -7.11 -13.96
CA LEU A 412 -5.26 -5.90 -13.35
C LEU A 412 -3.73 -6.00 -13.17
N PHE A 413 -3.22 -7.15 -12.69
CA PHE A 413 -1.78 -7.38 -12.57
C PHE A 413 -1.07 -7.18 -13.93
N GLU A 414 -1.61 -7.76 -15.00
CA GLU A 414 -1.03 -7.64 -16.34
C GLU A 414 -1.04 -6.18 -16.83
N GLN A 415 -2.17 -5.48 -16.70
CA GLN A 415 -2.25 -4.06 -17.09
C GLN A 415 -1.31 -3.15 -16.29
N MET A 416 -1.06 -3.48 -15.03
CA MET A 416 -0.17 -2.69 -14.20
C MET A 416 1.30 -2.98 -14.49
N PHE A 417 1.68 -4.26 -14.61
CA PHE A 417 3.08 -4.66 -14.46
C PHE A 417 3.69 -5.34 -15.68
N VAL A 418 2.90 -5.73 -16.68
CA VAL A 418 3.41 -6.43 -17.86
C VAL A 418 3.69 -5.44 -18.98
N VAL A 419 4.89 -5.52 -19.56
CA VAL A 419 5.26 -4.75 -20.75
C VAL A 419 4.40 -5.25 -21.91
N GLU A 420 3.62 -4.37 -22.54
CA GLU A 420 2.93 -4.70 -23.78
C GLU A 420 3.96 -5.07 -24.85
N SER A 421 3.81 -6.25 -25.45
CA SER A 421 4.64 -6.64 -26.59
C SER A 421 4.27 -5.74 -27.77
N ALA A 422 5.25 -5.01 -28.31
CA ALA A 422 5.08 -4.13 -29.46
C ALA A 422 4.66 -4.89 -30.74
#